data_AF-Q7DJP3-F1
#
_entry.id   AF-Q7DJP3-F1
#
_cell.length_a   1.000
_cell.length_b   1.000
_cell.length_c   1.000
_cell.angle_alpha   90.00
_cell.angle_beta   90.00
_cell.angle_gamma   90.00
#
_symmetry.space_group_name_H-M   'P 1'
#
loop_
_entity.id
_entity.type
_entity.pdbx_description
1 polymer ?
#
loop_
_entity_poly.entity_id
_entity_poly.type
_entity_poly.pdbx_seq_one_letter_code
_entity_poly.pdbx_strand_id
1 'polypeptide(L)'
;MDFFSNFKSAVAPAFPSEADKLTTLYDTAPYAAFCEDLEFMWRWTIYRDQKLVQEGCSLTLDASRRAVEHVLAFFSVSAKNQCLGE
;
A
#
# COMPACT_ATOMS: atom_id res chain seq x y z
N MET A 1 -0.75 33.01 2.63
CA MET A 1 0.33 32.03 2.87
C MET A 1 -0.25 30.68 2.49
N ASP A 2 -0.03 30.28 1.24
CA ASP A 2 -0.68 29.09 0.67
C ASP A 2 0.21 27.87 0.93
N PHE A 3 -0.01 27.23 2.07
CA PHE A 3 0.79 26.09 2.54
C PHE A 3 0.65 24.85 1.66
N PHE A 4 -0.41 24.77 0.84
CA PHE A 4 -0.78 23.57 0.08
C PHE A 4 -0.43 23.61 -1.41
N SER A 5 0.20 24.69 -1.90
CA SER A 5 0.51 24.89 -3.32
C SER A 5 1.59 23.94 -3.86
N ASN A 6 2.34 23.27 -2.97
CA ASN A 6 3.49 22.44 -3.32
C ASN A 6 3.21 20.93 -3.47
N PHE A 7 1.97 20.46 -3.33
CA PHE A 7 1.64 19.04 -3.54
C PHE A 7 1.51 18.64 -5.03
N LYS A 8 2.18 19.36 -5.92
CA LYS A 8 2.09 19.19 -7.37
C LYS A 8 3.28 18.40 -7.95
N SER A 9 3.58 17.26 -7.33
CA SER A 9 4.22 16.11 -7.98
C SER A 9 4.21 14.92 -7.02
N ALA A 10 3.03 14.30 -6.83
CA ALA A 10 2.99 12.98 -6.22
C ALA A 10 3.39 11.95 -7.30
N VAL A 11 4.69 11.82 -7.54
CA VAL A 11 5.21 10.64 -8.24
C VAL A 11 4.75 9.45 -7.41
N ALA A 12 3.91 8.57 -7.99
CA ALA A 12 3.50 7.35 -7.32
C ALA A 12 4.76 6.61 -6.85
N PRO A 13 4.88 6.22 -5.57
CA PRO A 13 6.06 5.54 -5.08
C PRO A 13 6.36 4.33 -5.98
N ALA A 14 7.60 4.25 -6.44
CA ALA A 14 8.08 3.11 -7.22
C ALA A 14 7.92 1.82 -6.42
N PHE A 15 7.94 0.67 -7.10
CA PHE A 15 8.00 -0.61 -6.39
C PHE A 15 9.27 -0.65 -5.55
N PRO A 16 9.18 -0.95 -4.23
CA PRO A 16 10.34 -0.94 -3.36
C PRO A 16 11.39 -1.96 -3.76
N SER A 17 12.64 -1.61 -3.51
CA SER A 17 13.81 -2.46 -3.63
C SER A 17 14.33 -2.86 -2.25
N GLU A 18 15.19 -3.88 -2.20
CA GLU A 18 15.86 -4.32 -0.96
C GLU A 18 16.65 -3.19 -0.25
N ALA A 19 17.04 -2.14 -0.98
CA ALA A 19 17.76 -1.00 -0.43
C ALA A 19 16.89 -0.08 0.45
N ASP A 20 15.57 -0.12 0.26
CA ASP A 20 14.63 0.81 0.89
C ASP A 20 14.33 0.48 2.37
N LYS A 21 14.85 -0.65 2.88
CA LYS A 21 14.71 -1.11 4.27
C LYS A 21 13.27 -1.06 4.82
N LEU A 22 12.29 -1.34 3.96
CA LEU A 22 10.88 -1.34 4.34
C LEU A 22 10.50 -2.62 5.08
N THR A 23 9.50 -2.52 5.95
CA THR A 23 8.89 -3.69 6.59
C THR A 23 7.89 -4.33 5.64
N THR A 24 8.16 -5.56 5.19
CA THR A 24 7.21 -6.34 4.39
C THR A 24 5.99 -6.74 5.23
N LEU A 25 4.80 -6.36 4.78
CA LEU A 25 3.54 -6.73 5.43
C LEU A 25 2.86 -7.91 4.73
N TYR A 26 3.01 -8.02 3.41
CA TYR A 26 2.41 -9.07 2.59
C TYR A 26 3.26 -9.27 1.33
N ASP A 27 3.47 -10.52 0.90
CA ASP A 27 4.19 -10.83 -0.34
C ASP A 27 3.68 -12.15 -0.92
N THR A 28 2.59 -12.08 -1.69
CA THR A 28 2.00 -13.24 -2.35
C THR A 28 1.31 -12.79 -3.63
N ALA A 29 1.77 -13.30 -4.77
CA ALA A 29 1.28 -12.90 -6.08
C ALA A 29 -0.27 -12.94 -6.18
N PRO A 30 -0.90 -11.92 -6.78
CA PRO A 30 -0.28 -10.81 -7.52
C PRO A 30 0.05 -9.59 -6.64
N TYR A 31 -0.10 -9.67 -5.32
CA TYR A 31 0.01 -8.53 -4.42
C TYR A 31 1.27 -8.54 -3.56
N ALA A 32 1.82 -7.36 -3.31
CA ALA A 32 2.85 -7.12 -2.30
C ALA A 32 2.49 -5.86 -1.51
N ALA A 33 2.82 -5.83 -0.23
CA ALA A 33 2.58 -4.67 0.62
C ALA A 33 3.75 -4.41 1.57
N PHE A 34 4.09 -3.14 1.71
CA PHE A 34 5.24 -2.67 2.46
C PHE A 34 4.82 -1.58 3.44
N CYS A 35 5.62 -1.40 4.48
CA CYS A 35 5.41 -0.39 5.50
C CYS A 35 6.71 0.34 5.81
N GLU A 36 6.60 1.64 5.98
CA GLU A 36 7.67 2.55 6.39
C GLU A 36 7.30 3.20 7.71
N ASP A 37 8.26 3.29 8.63
CA ASP A 37 8.15 4.06 9.85
C ASP A 37 8.57 5.51 9.57
N LEU A 38 7.64 6.45 9.73
CA LEU A 38 7.90 7.89 9.57
C LEU A 38 8.06 8.58 10.94
N GLU A 39 8.32 7.83 12.01
CA GLU A 39 8.42 8.23 13.42
C GLU A 39 7.10 8.71 14.06
N PHE A 40 6.30 9.50 13.34
CA PHE A 40 5.00 9.99 13.82
C PHE A 40 3.80 9.19 13.30
N MET A 41 4.02 8.35 12.29
CA MET A 41 3.01 7.49 11.67
C MET A 41 3.69 6.37 10.88
N TRP A 42 2.91 5.36 10.52
CA TRP A 42 3.34 4.30 9.61
C TRP A 42 2.64 4.50 8.27
N ARG A 43 3.43 4.64 7.20
CA ARG A 43 2.90 4.64 5.83
C ARG A 43 2.95 3.22 5.29
N TRP A 44 1.85 2.75 4.72
CA TRP A 44 1.80 1.47 4.05
C TRP A 44 1.39 1.64 2.59
N THR A 45 1.93 0.79 1.72
CA THR A 45 1.67 0.78 0.29
C THR A 45 1.34 -0.63 -0.15
N ILE A 46 0.41 -0.77 -1.08
CA ILE A 46 -0.01 -2.03 -1.68
C ILE A 46 0.24 -1.93 -3.18
N TYR A 47 0.91 -2.94 -3.72
CA TYR A 47 1.22 -3.09 -5.12
C TYR A 47 0.51 -4.32 -5.67
N ARG A 48 0.11 -4.24 -6.93
CA ARG A 48 -0.34 -5.37 -7.75
C ARG A 48 0.51 -5.42 -9.01
N ASP A 49 1.14 -6.55 -9.29
CA ASP A 49 2.03 -6.69 -10.46
C ASP A 49 3.07 -5.55 -10.53
N GLN A 50 3.67 -5.24 -9.38
CA GLN A 50 4.63 -4.15 -9.15
C GLN A 50 4.12 -2.72 -9.40
N LYS A 51 2.81 -2.54 -9.64
CA LYS A 51 2.19 -1.22 -9.76
C LYS A 51 1.49 -0.85 -8.46
N LEU A 52 1.73 0.37 -7.98
CA LEU A 52 1.04 0.86 -6.78
C LEU A 52 -0.47 0.91 -7.06
N VAL A 53 -1.25 0.26 -6.21
CA VAL A 53 -2.71 0.24 -6.31
C VAL A 53 -3.39 0.94 -5.14
N GLN A 54 -2.73 1.02 -3.98
CA GLN A 54 -3.25 1.73 -2.82
C GLN A 54 -2.11 2.20 -1.92
N GLU A 55 -2.29 3.38 -1.33
CA GLU A 55 -1.48 3.90 -0.25
C GLU A 55 -2.38 4.24 0.94
N GLY A 56 -1.84 4.14 2.14
CA GLY A 56 -2.52 4.61 3.34
C GLY A 56 -1.56 4.72 4.52
N CYS A 57 -2.15 4.93 5.69
CA CYS A 57 -1.38 5.05 6.90
C CYS A 57 -2.08 4.48 8.12
N SER A 58 -1.29 4.27 9.17
CA SER A 58 -1.77 3.82 10.47
C SER A 58 -0.87 4.35 11.59
N LEU A 59 -1.38 4.34 12.81
CA LEU A 59 -0.65 4.86 13.97
C LEU A 59 0.42 3.90 14.48
N THR A 60 0.29 2.60 14.19
CA THR A 60 1.23 1.56 14.62
C THR A 60 1.43 0.55 13.49
N LEU A 61 2.59 -0.12 13.48
CA LEU A 61 2.87 -1.22 12.55
C LEU A 61 1.80 -2.33 12.58
N ASP A 62 1.31 -2.65 13.77
CA ASP A 62 0.27 -3.65 13.98
C ASP A 62 -1.09 -3.22 13.39
N ALA A 63 -1.44 -1.93 13.51
CA ALA A 63 -2.59 -1.39 12.81
C ALA A 63 -2.39 -1.38 11.28
N SER A 64 -1.17 -1.12 10.78
CA SER A 64 -0.86 -1.22 9.35
C SER A 64 -1.10 -2.63 8.81
N ARG A 65 -0.68 -3.68 9.54
CA ARG A 65 -0.91 -5.09 9.15
C ARG A 65 -2.41 -5.36 8.94
N ARG A 66 -3.23 -5.04 9.95
CA ARG A 66 -4.69 -5.22 9.85
C ARG A 66 -5.32 -4.39 8.73
N ALA A 67 -4.89 -3.14 8.56
CA ALA A 67 -5.40 -2.28 7.51
C ALA A 67 -5.15 -2.89 6.12
N VAL A 68 -3.92 -3.36 5.87
CA VAL A 68 -3.56 -4.04 4.63
C VAL A 68 -4.34 -5.34 4.43
N GLU A 69 -4.50 -6.16 5.47
CA GLU A 69 -5.31 -7.39 5.43
C GLU A 69 -6.76 -7.10 4.99
N HIS A 70 -7.39 -6.07 5.54
CA HIS A 70 -8.75 -5.69 5.16
C HIS A 70 -8.85 -5.22 3.69
N VAL A 71 -7.89 -4.43 3.21
CA VAL A 71 -7.87 -3.97 1.81
C VAL A 71 -7.65 -5.14 0.86
N LEU A 72 -6.72 -6.05 1.17
CA LEU A 72 -6.46 -7.24 0.37
C LEU A 72 -7.65 -8.20 0.36
N ALA A 73 -8.35 -8.37 1.48
CA ALA A 73 -9.58 -9.15 1.54
C ALA A 73 -10.63 -8.58 0.55
N PHE A 74 -10.82 -7.26 0.54
CA PHE A 74 -11.71 -6.60 -0.43
C PHE A 74 -11.28 -6.80 -1.88
N PHE A 75 -9.98 -6.66 -2.18
CA PHE A 75 -9.45 -6.90 -3.53
C PHE A 75 -9.63 -8.35 -3.98
N SER A 76 -9.44 -9.33 -3.08
CA SER A 76 -9.59 -10.74 -3.41
C SER A 76 -11.03 -11.13 -3.77
N VAL A 77 -12.03 -10.53 -3.10
CA VAL A 77 -13.44 -10.73 -3.41
C VAL A 77 -13.78 -10.05 -4.75
N SER A 78 -13.28 -8.83 -4.96
CA SER A 78 -13.52 -8.07 -6.18
C SER A 78 -12.97 -8.78 -7.42
N ALA A 79 -11.77 -9.37 -7.32
CA ALA A 79 -11.17 -10.14 -8.41
C ALA A 79 -12.01 -11.39 -8.77
N LYS A 80 -12.53 -12.11 -7.77
CA LYS A 80 -13.41 -13.27 -8.01
C LYS A 80 -14.70 -12.89 -8.75
N ASN A 81 -15.30 -11.77 -8.38
CA ASN A 81 -16.54 -11.31 -9.02
C ASN A 81 -16.34 -10.88 -10.48
N GLN A 82 -15.16 -10.36 -10.84
CA GLN A 82 -14.83 -10.05 -12.23
C GLN A 82 -14.70 -11.30 -13.11
N CYS A 83 -14.25 -12.44 -12.56
CA CYS A 83 -14.13 -13.70 -13.30
C CYS A 83 -15.44 -14.48 -13.47
N LEU A 84 -16.47 -14.19 -12.65
CA LEU A 84 -17.77 -14.88 -12.68
C LEU A 84 -18.85 -14.12 -13.48
N GLY A 85 -18.48 -12.98 -14.08
CA GLY A 85 -19.39 -12.07 -14.78
C GLY A 85 -19.37 -12.17 -16.31
N GLU A 86 -18.97 -13.30 -16.88
CA GLU A 86 -19.07 -13.62 -18.32
C GLU A 86 -20.13 -14.68 -18.60
#